data_AF-A0A813EG16-F1
#
_entry.id   AF-A0A813EG16-F1
#
_cell.length_a   1.000
_cell.length_b   1.000
_cell.length_c   1.000
_cell.angle_alpha   90.00
_cell.angle_beta   90.00
_cell.angle_gamma   90.00
#
_symmetry.space_group_name_H-M   'P 1'
#
loop_
_entity.id
_entity.type
_entity.pdbx_description
1 polymer ?
#
loop_
_entity_poly.entity_id
_entity_poly.type
_entity_poly.pdbx_seq_one_letter_code
_entity_poly.pdbx_strand_id
1 'polypeptide(L)'
;MAATDQFLTDDRTGQTLEEGEEFREIACREASQVGPRSSSAFQNSMGNPFIWAAITAITALIAVAVFRPTSCSSSKNCVALESDSSHLYNAFAATGLGTVLLHELASLFLSYRSLANAQGLLANLTKMLEPSALLCVSFSVLILENLILFISPSPWYAHSAEFGAASSGETAVVYTIFYVEWLINVPILLTLAGKCALGLSFEDIARPVVVTNVYIIAAWTCYFIPDTSARYAVVTLSFAMYAWASYDMVQWVVRFLRANPKSQSGLYLRPSLTLLLIVVFGIYGLVFVLRLLGQVDAGTERLFYTFMDIGSKLTVSIIFTGVRSSGYHALLLDMLVNTNPVFQRSISEA
;
A
#
# COMPACT_ATOMS: atom_id res chain seq x y z
N MET A 1 -64.10 10.06 -55.77
CA MET A 1 -63.63 10.84 -54.60
C MET A 1 -62.85 9.85 -53.74
N ALA A 2 -61.62 9.48 -54.10
CA ALA A 2 -60.36 10.23 -53.93
C ALA A 2 -60.19 10.62 -52.45
N ALA A 3 -59.53 9.75 -51.67
CA ALA A 3 -58.14 9.90 -51.18
C ALA A 3 -58.05 10.93 -50.04
N THR A 4 -57.44 10.66 -48.88
CA THR A 4 -56.00 10.36 -48.77
C THR A 4 -55.70 9.85 -47.36
N ASP A 5 -55.08 8.68 -47.26
CA ASP A 5 -54.32 8.21 -46.10
C ASP A 5 -53.03 9.02 -45.98
N GLN A 6 -52.81 9.69 -44.84
CA GLN A 6 -51.53 10.28 -44.49
C GLN A 6 -50.79 9.37 -43.52
N PHE A 7 -49.90 8.57 -44.11
CA PHE A 7 -48.72 7.99 -43.47
C PHE A 7 -47.87 9.12 -42.87
N LEU A 8 -47.68 9.11 -41.55
CA LEU A 8 -46.59 9.81 -40.88
C LEU A 8 -45.44 8.80 -40.73
N THR A 9 -44.55 8.79 -41.71
CA THR A 9 -43.19 8.29 -41.58
C THR A 9 -42.40 9.31 -40.77
N ASP A 10 -42.14 8.99 -39.50
CA ASP A 10 -41.18 9.73 -38.68
C ASP A 10 -39.77 9.19 -39.00
N ASP A 11 -39.14 9.87 -39.95
CA ASP A 11 -37.84 9.57 -40.51
C ASP A 11 -36.85 10.61 -39.97
N ARG A 12 -36.49 10.52 -38.68
CA ARG A 12 -35.44 11.33 -38.04
C ARG A 12 -35.10 10.84 -36.63
N THR A 13 -34.20 9.87 -36.56
CA THR A 13 -32.90 9.94 -35.83
C THR A 13 -32.32 8.53 -35.75
N GLY A 14 -31.82 8.05 -36.89
CA GLY A 14 -30.81 7.00 -36.93
C GLY A 14 -29.43 7.57 -36.59
N GLN A 15 -29.29 8.22 -35.43
CA GLN A 15 -27.99 8.50 -34.85
C GLN A 15 -27.61 7.25 -34.05
N THR A 16 -26.62 6.57 -34.62
CA THR A 16 -26.13 5.26 -34.25
C THR A 16 -25.64 5.25 -32.80
N LEU A 17 -25.97 4.16 -32.11
CA LEU A 17 -25.42 3.72 -30.82
C LEU A 17 -23.87 3.62 -30.78
N GLU A 18 -23.16 4.00 -31.84
CA GLU A 18 -21.70 4.06 -31.92
C GLU A 18 -21.09 5.20 -31.08
N GLU A 19 -21.83 6.29 -30.81
CA GLU A 19 -21.33 7.37 -29.93
C GLU A 19 -21.16 6.92 -28.46
N GLY A 20 -21.84 5.84 -28.04
CA GLY A 20 -21.74 5.31 -26.68
C GLY A 20 -20.50 4.44 -26.42
N GLU A 21 -20.02 3.71 -27.42
CA GLU A 21 -18.78 2.93 -27.32
C GLU A 21 -17.55 3.83 -27.49
N GLU A 22 -17.62 4.84 -28.37
CA GLU A 22 -16.53 5.81 -28.55
C GLU A 22 -16.33 6.66 -27.29
N PHE A 23 -17.40 7.10 -26.60
CA PHE A 23 -17.27 7.84 -25.34
C PHE A 23 -16.65 7.03 -24.20
N ARG A 24 -16.82 5.69 -24.17
CA ARG A 24 -16.23 4.82 -23.13
C ARG A 24 -14.78 4.50 -23.40
N GLU A 25 -14.39 4.28 -24.65
CA GLU A 25 -12.98 4.11 -25.01
C GLU A 25 -12.21 5.44 -24.88
N ILE A 26 -12.86 6.58 -25.15
CA ILE A 26 -12.33 7.93 -24.92
C ILE A 26 -12.22 8.24 -23.42
N ALA A 27 -13.20 7.91 -22.56
CA ALA A 27 -13.07 8.15 -21.12
C ALA A 27 -11.94 7.33 -20.46
N CYS A 28 -11.69 6.10 -20.94
CA CYS A 28 -10.55 5.29 -20.50
C CYS A 28 -9.21 5.73 -21.15
N ARG A 29 -9.20 6.24 -22.39
CA ARG A 29 -7.98 6.74 -23.07
C ARG A 29 -7.60 8.16 -22.67
N GLU A 30 -8.55 9.06 -22.42
CA GLU A 30 -8.30 10.45 -22.05
C GLU A 30 -7.90 10.59 -20.57
N ALA A 31 -8.43 9.75 -19.67
CA ALA A 31 -7.89 9.61 -18.32
C ALA A 31 -6.40 9.16 -18.34
N SER A 32 -5.95 8.55 -19.45
CA SER A 32 -4.56 8.14 -19.67
C SER A 32 -3.71 9.19 -20.42
N GLN A 33 -4.30 10.24 -21.01
CA GLN A 33 -3.59 11.19 -21.89
C GLN A 33 -3.53 12.63 -21.40
N VAL A 34 -4.33 13.04 -20.41
CA VAL A 34 -4.25 14.40 -19.84
C VAL A 34 -3.18 14.47 -18.74
N GLY A 35 -1.92 14.23 -19.12
CA GLY A 35 -0.74 14.46 -18.29
C GLY A 35 0.08 15.66 -18.80
N PRO A 36 0.47 16.62 -17.95
CA PRO A 36 1.32 17.74 -18.35
C PRO A 36 2.68 17.24 -18.85
N ARG A 37 3.02 17.60 -20.09
CA ARG A 37 4.17 17.10 -20.90
C ARG A 37 5.58 17.48 -20.41
N SER A 38 5.79 17.90 -19.15
CA SER A 38 7.04 18.56 -18.74
C SER A 38 7.80 17.86 -17.60
N SER A 39 8.27 16.62 -17.82
CA SER A 39 9.43 16.01 -17.09
C SER A 39 9.79 14.59 -17.59
N SER A 40 9.92 14.40 -18.91
CA SER A 40 9.84 13.07 -19.55
C SER A 40 11.08 12.15 -19.50
N ALA A 41 12.21 12.56 -18.94
CA ALA A 41 13.41 11.70 -18.91
C ALA A 41 13.66 11.06 -17.53
N PHE A 42 13.57 11.85 -16.46
CA PHE A 42 13.78 11.35 -15.09
C PHE A 42 12.60 10.51 -14.60
N GLN A 43 11.38 10.86 -15.02
CA GLN A 43 10.15 10.21 -14.60
C GLN A 43 10.03 8.79 -15.18
N ASN A 44 10.40 8.61 -16.45
CA ASN A 44 10.41 7.29 -17.12
C ASN A 44 11.43 6.33 -16.49
N SER A 45 12.55 6.83 -15.96
CA SER A 45 13.55 5.97 -15.28
C SER A 45 13.06 5.53 -13.91
N MET A 46 12.37 6.39 -13.16
CA MET A 46 11.86 6.03 -11.83
C MET A 46 10.67 5.07 -11.87
N GLY A 47 10.05 4.77 -13.01
CA GLY A 47 8.98 3.77 -13.07
C GLY A 47 9.42 2.33 -12.80
N ASN A 48 10.73 2.06 -12.75
CA ASN A 48 11.26 0.71 -12.56
C ASN A 48 11.41 0.34 -11.07
N PRO A 49 10.69 -0.67 -10.55
CA PRO A 49 10.77 -1.08 -9.14
C PRO A 49 12.18 -1.56 -8.73
N PHE A 50 13.00 -2.04 -9.68
CA PHE A 50 14.39 -2.41 -9.40
C PHE A 50 15.23 -1.20 -8.98
N ILE A 51 14.94 -0.02 -9.50
CA ILE A 51 15.63 1.22 -9.11
C ILE A 51 15.25 1.59 -7.67
N TRP A 52 13.99 1.41 -7.26
CA TRP A 52 13.56 1.67 -5.89
C TRP A 52 14.27 0.74 -4.90
N ALA A 53 14.31 -0.55 -5.25
CA ALA A 53 15.02 -1.56 -4.47
C ALA A 53 16.52 -1.23 -4.37
N ALA A 54 17.16 -0.81 -5.47
CA ALA A 54 18.56 -0.42 -5.49
C ALA A 54 18.83 0.81 -4.60
N ILE A 55 18.02 1.88 -4.72
CA ILE A 55 18.14 3.08 -3.87
C ILE A 55 17.98 2.70 -2.39
N THR A 56 16.99 1.87 -2.07
CA THR A 56 16.72 1.40 -0.70
C THR A 56 17.92 0.62 -0.17
N ALA A 57 18.44 -0.34 -0.94
CA ALA A 57 19.59 -1.16 -0.56
C ALA A 57 20.85 -0.32 -0.37
N ILE A 58 21.15 0.60 -1.28
CA ILE A 58 22.31 1.49 -1.18
C ILE A 58 22.20 2.38 0.06
N THR A 59 21.02 2.95 0.30
CA THR A 59 20.78 3.81 1.48
C THR A 59 20.95 3.02 2.78
N ALA A 60 20.42 1.79 2.85
CA ALA A 60 20.56 0.92 4.00
C ALA A 60 22.01 0.48 4.23
N LEU A 61 22.74 0.14 3.16
CA LEU A 61 24.16 -0.22 3.25
C LEU A 61 25.03 0.94 3.74
N ILE A 62 24.80 2.15 3.22
CA ILE A 62 25.49 3.36 3.69
C ILE A 62 25.18 3.59 5.18
N ALA A 63 23.90 3.51 5.56
CA ALA A 63 23.47 3.65 6.94
C ALA A 63 24.17 2.64 7.88
N VAL A 64 24.16 1.35 7.54
CA VAL A 64 24.86 0.31 8.33
C VAL A 64 26.37 0.58 8.40
N ALA A 65 27.00 0.95 7.29
CA ALA A 65 28.44 1.20 7.23
C ALA A 65 28.87 2.41 8.09
N VAL A 66 28.05 3.47 8.11
CA VAL A 66 28.31 4.71 8.85
C VAL A 66 28.04 4.54 10.34
N PHE A 67 26.87 4.00 10.71
CA PHE A 67 26.42 3.98 12.10
C PHE A 67 26.82 2.71 12.86
N ARG A 68 27.19 1.63 12.17
CA ARG A 68 27.68 0.37 12.75
C ARG A 68 26.84 -0.10 13.95
N PRO A 69 25.53 -0.35 13.74
CA PRO A 69 24.65 -0.72 14.83
C PRO A 69 25.14 -2.03 15.47
N THR A 70 25.13 -2.10 16.80
CA THR A 70 25.59 -3.30 17.53
C THR A 70 24.41 -4.24 17.71
N SER A 71 24.56 -5.49 17.25
CA SER A 71 23.53 -6.52 17.43
C SER A 71 23.26 -6.75 18.92
N CYS A 72 21.98 -6.86 19.29
CA CYS A 72 21.57 -7.13 20.67
C CYS A 72 22.18 -8.44 21.19
N SER A 73 22.38 -9.44 20.33
CA SER A 73 23.03 -10.71 20.67
C SER A 73 24.48 -10.56 21.19
N SER A 74 25.13 -9.44 20.92
CA SER A 74 26.49 -9.15 21.39
C SER A 74 26.53 -8.32 22.69
N SER A 75 25.39 -7.82 23.17
CA SER A 75 25.27 -6.99 24.38
C SER A 75 24.47 -7.72 25.46
N LYS A 76 25.13 -8.06 26.58
CA LYS A 76 24.49 -8.77 27.71
C LYS A 76 23.29 -8.01 28.29
N ASN A 77 23.40 -6.68 28.39
CA ASN A 77 22.32 -5.84 28.89
C ASN A 77 21.11 -5.87 27.95
N CYS A 78 21.36 -5.82 26.64
CA CYS A 78 20.30 -5.89 25.63
C CYS A 78 19.59 -7.26 25.65
N VAL A 79 20.36 -8.36 25.76
CA VAL A 79 19.79 -9.71 25.87
C VAL A 79 18.91 -9.85 27.11
N ALA A 80 19.33 -9.31 28.26
CA ALA A 80 18.55 -9.37 29.49
C ALA A 80 17.20 -8.63 29.36
N LEU A 81 17.21 -7.43 28.78
CA LEU A 81 15.99 -6.65 28.51
C LEU A 81 15.04 -7.39 27.56
N GLU A 82 15.57 -8.07 26.55
CA GLU A 82 14.75 -8.83 25.62
C GLU A 82 14.15 -10.08 26.26
N SER A 83 14.92 -10.79 27.10
CA SER A 83 14.48 -12.05 27.71
C SER A 83 13.29 -11.90 28.68
N ASP A 84 13.08 -10.70 29.23
CA ASP A 84 11.95 -10.41 30.12
C ASP A 84 10.62 -10.24 29.35
N SER A 85 10.68 -10.11 28.02
CA SER A 85 9.51 -9.81 27.21
C SER A 85 8.81 -11.10 26.75
N SER A 86 7.52 -11.25 27.04
CA SER A 86 6.75 -12.43 26.59
C SER A 86 6.71 -12.53 25.06
N HIS A 87 7.11 -13.67 24.49
CA HIS A 87 7.10 -13.88 23.02
C HIS A 87 5.83 -14.57 22.52
N LEU A 88 4.94 -15.01 23.41
CA LEU A 88 3.76 -15.84 23.07
C LEU A 88 2.77 -15.15 22.13
N TYR A 89 2.63 -13.82 22.22
CA TYR A 89 1.72 -13.09 21.32
C TYR A 89 2.19 -13.11 19.87
N ASN A 90 3.50 -13.22 19.59
CA ASN A 90 4.01 -13.34 18.22
C ASN A 90 3.60 -14.69 17.60
N ALA A 91 3.51 -15.76 18.39
CA ALA A 91 3.01 -17.05 17.93
C ALA A 91 1.50 -17.00 17.58
N PHE A 92 0.70 -16.33 18.42
CA PHE A 92 -0.71 -16.09 18.13
C PHE A 92 -0.90 -15.21 16.89
N ALA A 93 -0.11 -14.14 16.76
CA ALA A 93 -0.07 -13.28 15.59
C ALA A 93 0.26 -14.08 14.32
N ALA A 94 1.36 -14.84 14.32
CA ALA A 94 1.77 -15.66 13.18
C ALA A 94 0.69 -16.67 12.78
N THR A 95 0.02 -17.28 13.75
CA THR A 95 -1.07 -18.25 13.48
C THR A 95 -2.29 -17.58 12.85
N GLY A 96 -2.72 -16.44 13.40
CA GLY A 96 -3.85 -15.67 12.85
C GLY A 96 -3.55 -15.14 11.45
N LEU A 97 -2.36 -14.59 11.24
CA LEU A 97 -1.87 -14.17 9.92
C LEU A 97 -1.81 -15.34 8.94
N GLY A 98 -1.40 -16.53 9.40
CA GLY A 98 -1.40 -17.76 8.60
C GLY A 98 -2.79 -18.13 8.08
N THR A 99 -3.83 -17.98 8.91
CA THR A 99 -5.21 -18.21 8.48
C THR A 99 -5.65 -17.22 7.42
N VAL A 100 -5.30 -15.94 7.59
CA VAL A 100 -5.61 -14.88 6.63
C VAL A 100 -4.85 -15.08 5.30
N LEU A 101 -3.57 -15.47 5.36
CA LEU A 101 -2.79 -15.82 4.18
C LEU A 101 -3.42 -16.98 3.41
N LEU A 102 -3.84 -18.04 4.11
CA LEU A 102 -4.51 -19.19 3.46
C LEU A 102 -5.82 -18.77 2.78
N HIS A 103 -6.59 -17.86 3.40
CA HIS A 103 -7.78 -17.29 2.79
C HIS A 103 -7.46 -16.50 1.51
N GLU A 104 -6.46 -15.61 1.54
CA GLU A 104 -6.06 -14.85 0.35
C GLU A 104 -5.46 -15.74 -0.75
N LEU A 105 -4.68 -16.77 -0.40
CA LEU A 105 -4.16 -17.75 -1.35
C LEU A 105 -5.29 -18.55 -2.01
N ALA A 106 -6.30 -18.96 -1.25
CA ALA A 106 -7.47 -19.63 -1.79
C ALA A 106 -8.25 -18.69 -2.73
N SER A 107 -8.46 -17.43 -2.34
CA SER A 107 -9.09 -16.41 -3.18
C SER A 107 -8.32 -16.19 -4.49
N LEU A 108 -7.00 -16.06 -4.41
CA LEU A 108 -6.11 -15.89 -5.56
C LEU A 108 -6.15 -17.11 -6.48
N PHE A 109 -6.07 -18.32 -5.94
CA PHE A 109 -6.11 -19.56 -6.70
C PHE A 109 -7.44 -19.77 -7.43
N LEU A 110 -8.56 -19.55 -6.74
CA LEU A 110 -9.89 -19.65 -7.33
C LEU A 110 -10.08 -18.59 -8.43
N SER A 111 -9.68 -17.35 -8.16
CA SER A 111 -9.73 -16.27 -9.16
C SER A 111 -8.88 -16.62 -10.37
N TYR A 112 -7.64 -17.07 -10.17
CA TYR A 112 -6.76 -17.49 -11.27
C TYR A 112 -7.39 -18.58 -12.13
N ARG A 113 -7.97 -19.62 -11.52
CA ARG A 113 -8.64 -20.71 -12.26
C ARG A 113 -9.86 -20.24 -13.03
N SER A 114 -10.71 -19.41 -12.43
CA SER A 114 -11.87 -18.84 -13.12
C SER A 114 -11.45 -17.96 -14.29
N LEU A 115 -10.38 -17.18 -14.14
CA LEU A 115 -9.88 -16.29 -15.18
C LEU A 115 -9.16 -17.04 -16.30
N ALA A 116 -8.47 -18.16 -16.03
CA ALA A 116 -7.76 -18.93 -17.05
C ALA A 116 -8.66 -19.36 -18.22
N ASN A 117 -9.92 -19.71 -17.93
CA ASN A 117 -10.91 -20.05 -18.94
C ASN A 117 -11.42 -18.83 -19.74
N ALA A 118 -11.26 -17.62 -19.20
CA ALA A 118 -11.74 -16.36 -19.77
C ALA A 118 -10.62 -15.47 -20.36
N GLN A 119 -9.34 -15.89 -20.27
CA GLN A 119 -8.20 -15.10 -20.72
C GLN A 119 -8.26 -14.75 -22.22
N GLY A 120 -8.87 -15.61 -23.04
CA GLY A 120 -9.07 -15.34 -24.46
C GLY A 120 -10.10 -14.24 -24.76
N LEU A 121 -10.93 -13.85 -23.78
CA LEU A 121 -12.03 -12.90 -23.98
C LEU A 121 -11.70 -11.50 -23.48
N LEU A 122 -10.88 -11.35 -22.44
CA LEU A 122 -10.62 -10.06 -21.78
C LEU A 122 -9.13 -9.89 -21.45
N ALA A 123 -8.44 -9.06 -22.24
CA ALA A 123 -6.99 -8.85 -22.19
C ALA A 123 -6.44 -8.18 -20.90
N ASN A 124 -7.28 -7.91 -19.88
CA ASN A 124 -6.88 -7.21 -18.66
C ASN A 124 -7.25 -7.94 -17.36
N LEU A 125 -7.78 -9.16 -17.43
CA LEU A 125 -8.22 -9.90 -16.24
C LEU A 125 -7.07 -10.24 -15.27
N THR A 126 -5.86 -10.45 -15.79
CA THR A 126 -4.68 -10.76 -14.97
C THR A 126 -4.32 -9.65 -13.99
N LYS A 127 -4.64 -8.38 -14.32
CA LYS A 127 -4.42 -7.23 -13.42
C LYS A 127 -5.30 -7.30 -12.16
N MET A 128 -6.41 -8.06 -12.18
CA MET A 128 -7.26 -8.25 -11.00
C MET A 128 -6.63 -9.18 -9.95
N LEU A 129 -5.63 -9.98 -10.33
CA LEU A 129 -4.93 -10.89 -9.43
C LEU A 129 -3.79 -10.21 -8.66
N GLU A 130 -3.26 -9.10 -9.20
CA GLU A 130 -2.12 -8.38 -8.64
C GLU A 130 -2.31 -7.99 -7.15
N PRO A 131 -3.48 -7.44 -6.73
CA PRO A 131 -3.66 -7.06 -5.33
C PRO A 131 -3.60 -8.23 -4.35
N SER A 132 -4.24 -9.37 -4.69
CA SER A 132 -4.21 -10.56 -3.83
C SER A 132 -2.84 -11.20 -3.78
N ALA A 133 -2.09 -11.20 -4.89
CA ALA A 133 -0.71 -11.67 -4.89
C ALA A 133 0.19 -10.81 -3.99
N LEU A 134 0.07 -9.49 -4.09
CA LEU A 134 0.79 -8.54 -3.24
C LEU A 134 0.42 -8.67 -1.76
N LEU A 135 -0.85 -8.86 -1.44
CA LEU A 135 -1.31 -9.13 -0.06
C LEU A 135 -0.76 -10.47 0.47
N CYS A 136 -0.72 -11.52 -0.35
CA CYS A 136 -0.11 -12.80 0.05
C CYS A 136 1.37 -12.64 0.40
N VAL A 137 2.12 -11.87 -0.39
CA VAL A 137 3.52 -11.54 -0.08
C VAL A 137 3.60 -10.78 1.24
N SER A 138 2.76 -9.75 1.42
CA SER A 138 2.74 -8.93 2.65
C SER A 138 2.48 -9.75 3.91
N PHE A 139 1.47 -10.63 3.89
CA PHE A 139 1.19 -11.54 5.00
C PHE A 139 2.30 -12.57 5.22
N SER A 140 2.94 -13.06 4.16
CA SER A 140 4.07 -14.00 4.28
C SER A 140 5.26 -13.35 4.99
N VAL A 141 5.57 -12.09 4.67
CA VAL A 141 6.63 -11.33 5.33
C VAL A 141 6.29 -11.12 6.81
N LEU A 142 5.04 -10.76 7.15
CA LEU A 142 4.62 -10.61 8.53
C LEU A 142 4.67 -11.91 9.34
N ILE A 143 4.26 -13.03 8.75
CA ILE A 143 4.36 -14.34 9.39
C ILE A 143 5.83 -14.64 9.68
N LEU A 144 6.73 -14.38 8.72
CA LEU A 144 8.16 -14.61 8.91
C LEU A 144 8.74 -13.73 10.02
N GLU A 145 8.41 -12.44 10.07
CA GLU A 145 8.80 -11.53 11.16
C GLU A 145 8.37 -12.09 12.52
N ASN A 146 7.09 -12.44 12.67
CA ASN A 146 6.53 -12.92 13.94
C ASN A 146 7.11 -14.30 14.34
N LEU A 147 7.41 -15.17 13.37
CA LEU A 147 8.11 -16.43 13.61
C LEU A 147 9.56 -16.19 14.06
N ILE A 148 10.27 -15.22 13.49
CA ILE A 148 11.63 -14.85 13.92
C ILE A 148 11.60 -14.36 15.37
N LEU A 149 10.66 -13.47 15.71
CA LEU A 149 10.48 -12.95 17.07
C LEU A 149 10.08 -14.03 18.10
N PHE A 150 9.45 -15.11 17.65
CA PHE A 150 9.01 -16.21 18.52
C PHE A 150 10.06 -17.32 18.68
N ILE A 151 10.65 -17.78 17.59
CA ILE A 151 11.48 -19.00 17.56
C ILE A 151 12.95 -18.69 17.81
N SER A 152 13.40 -17.46 17.54
CA SER A 152 14.84 -17.21 17.52
C SER A 152 15.45 -17.27 18.92
N PRO A 153 16.46 -18.14 19.16
CA PRO A 153 17.06 -18.30 20.48
C PRO A 153 17.99 -17.14 20.86
N SER A 154 18.31 -16.25 19.92
CA SER A 154 19.13 -15.07 20.15
C SER A 154 18.55 -13.85 19.44
N PRO A 155 18.63 -12.65 20.04
CA PRO A 155 17.95 -11.45 19.51
C PRO A 155 18.77 -10.76 18.41
N TRP A 156 19.22 -11.48 17.39
CA TRP A 156 19.95 -10.89 16.24
C TRP A 156 19.06 -9.95 15.40
N TYR A 157 17.74 -10.08 15.55
CA TYR A 157 16.73 -9.23 14.92
C TYR A 157 16.61 -7.83 15.56
N ALA A 158 17.27 -7.61 16.70
CA ALA A 158 17.29 -6.35 17.42
C ALA A 158 18.73 -5.83 17.57
N HIS A 159 18.87 -4.52 17.76
CA HIS A 159 20.14 -3.85 17.97
C HIS A 159 20.10 -3.05 19.28
N SER A 160 21.24 -3.00 19.96
CA SER A 160 21.42 -2.14 21.12
C SER A 160 21.72 -0.72 20.65
N ALA A 161 21.11 0.26 21.30
CA ALA A 161 21.36 1.65 21.03
C ALA A 161 21.51 2.43 22.33
N GLU A 162 22.34 3.48 22.31
CA GLU A 162 22.63 4.34 23.45
C GLU A 162 21.92 5.68 23.22
N PHE A 163 20.61 5.72 23.49
CA PHE A 163 19.80 6.92 23.38
C PHE A 163 18.89 7.09 24.60
N GLY A 164 18.83 8.32 25.11
CA GLY A 164 18.11 8.67 26.35
C GLY A 164 18.76 9.89 26.97
N ALA A 165 18.10 10.52 27.97
CA ALA A 165 18.69 11.63 28.71
C ALA A 165 20.08 11.20 29.23
N ALA A 166 21.10 11.95 28.85
CA ALA A 166 22.53 11.61 28.83
C ALA A 166 23.19 11.27 30.19
N SER A 167 22.42 10.89 31.22
CA SER A 167 22.89 10.61 32.57
C SER A 167 22.80 9.14 32.99
N SER A 168 21.97 8.29 32.38
CA SER A 168 21.77 6.91 32.87
C SER A 168 22.63 5.84 32.17
N GLY A 169 23.16 6.10 30.97
CA GLY A 169 23.89 5.09 30.20
C GLY A 169 23.04 3.85 29.88
N GLU A 170 21.72 3.98 29.92
CA GLU A 170 20.79 2.87 29.71
C GLU A 170 20.84 2.40 28.25
N THR A 171 21.07 1.10 28.07
CA THR A 171 20.99 0.45 26.78
C THR A 171 19.53 0.30 26.37
N ALA A 172 19.15 0.85 25.23
CA ALA A 172 17.83 0.67 24.63
C ALA A 172 17.86 -0.46 23.58
N VAL A 173 16.75 -1.20 23.48
CA VAL A 173 16.52 -2.20 22.43
C VAL A 173 15.82 -1.52 21.25
N VAL A 174 16.33 -1.74 20.04
CA VAL A 174 15.74 -1.30 18.77
C VAL A 174 15.44 -2.53 17.91
N TYR A 175 14.16 -2.78 17.65
CA TYR A 175 13.71 -3.93 16.86
C TYR A 175 13.87 -3.69 15.36
N THR A 176 15.10 -3.85 14.87
CA THR A 176 15.45 -3.66 13.44
C THR A 176 14.61 -4.52 12.49
N ILE A 177 14.10 -5.67 12.93
CA ILE A 177 13.24 -6.52 12.09
C ILE A 177 11.98 -5.82 11.59
N PHE A 178 11.34 -4.95 12.38
CA PHE A 178 10.18 -4.17 11.91
C PHE A 178 10.57 -3.22 10.78
N TYR A 179 11.73 -2.57 10.87
CA TYR A 179 12.23 -1.71 9.81
C TYR A 179 12.53 -2.49 8.54
N VAL A 180 13.13 -3.68 8.65
CA VAL A 180 13.36 -4.58 7.49
C VAL A 180 12.03 -4.99 6.85
N GLU A 181 11.04 -5.32 7.67
CA GLU A 181 9.69 -5.64 7.18
C GLU A 181 9.05 -4.44 6.47
N TRP A 182 9.09 -3.24 7.08
CA TRP A 182 8.49 -2.04 6.52
C TRP A 182 9.12 -1.67 5.17
N LEU A 183 10.43 -1.89 4.99
CA LEU A 183 11.12 -1.66 3.71
C LEU A 183 10.63 -2.56 2.57
N ILE A 184 9.94 -3.67 2.89
CA ILE A 184 9.31 -4.56 1.92
C ILE A 184 7.81 -4.23 1.82
N ASN A 185 7.13 -4.18 2.95
CA ASN A 185 5.67 -4.11 3.00
C ASN A 185 5.12 -2.71 2.73
N VAL A 186 5.81 -1.64 3.10
CA VAL A 186 5.34 -0.28 2.80
C VAL A 186 5.30 0.01 1.29
N PRO A 187 6.34 -0.32 0.48
CA PRO A 187 6.25 -0.24 -0.98
C PRO A 187 5.08 -1.05 -1.57
N ILE A 188 4.81 -2.25 -1.03
CA ILE A 188 3.67 -3.08 -1.44
C ILE A 188 2.35 -2.37 -1.14
N LEU A 189 2.18 -1.83 0.07
CA LEU A 189 0.98 -1.11 0.49
C LEU A 189 0.74 0.17 -0.34
N LEU A 190 1.81 0.91 -0.66
CA LEU A 190 1.73 2.08 -1.53
C LEU A 190 1.39 1.71 -2.98
N THR A 191 1.92 0.59 -3.48
CA THR A 191 1.59 0.06 -4.81
C THR A 191 0.12 -0.36 -4.87
N LEU A 192 -0.35 -1.07 -3.85
CA LEU A 192 -1.75 -1.41 -3.68
C LEU A 192 -2.61 -0.14 -3.70
N ALA A 193 -2.33 0.84 -2.84
CA ALA A 193 -3.12 2.07 -2.75
C ALA A 193 -3.11 2.92 -4.03
N GLY A 194 -1.94 3.23 -4.56
CA GLY A 194 -1.82 4.09 -5.73
C GLY A 194 -2.16 3.38 -7.04
N LYS A 195 -1.47 2.29 -7.36
CA LYS A 195 -1.66 1.59 -8.64
C LYS A 195 -2.94 0.77 -8.65
N CYS A 196 -3.15 -0.09 -7.66
CA CYS A 196 -4.26 -1.04 -7.72
C CYS A 196 -5.62 -0.40 -7.38
N ALA A 197 -5.69 0.47 -6.36
CA ALA A 197 -6.95 1.09 -5.98
C ALA A 197 -7.28 2.35 -6.80
N LEU A 198 -6.31 3.24 -7.00
CA LEU A 198 -6.51 4.52 -7.71
C LEU A 198 -6.17 4.47 -9.22
N GLY A 199 -5.58 3.37 -9.72
CA GLY A 199 -5.26 3.22 -11.14
C GLY A 199 -4.06 4.02 -11.63
N LEU A 200 -3.17 4.44 -10.72
CA LEU A 200 -1.99 5.24 -11.08
C LEU A 200 -0.90 4.41 -11.78
N SER A 201 -0.05 5.08 -12.54
CA SER A 201 1.14 4.47 -13.11
C SER A 201 2.21 4.20 -12.04
N PHE A 202 3.17 3.30 -12.34
CA PHE A 202 4.32 3.09 -11.45
C PHE A 202 5.16 4.35 -11.28
N GLU A 203 5.25 5.19 -12.30
CA GLU A 203 6.00 6.45 -12.27
C GLU A 203 5.37 7.46 -11.28
N ASP A 204 4.04 7.53 -11.24
CA ASP A 204 3.32 8.42 -10.32
C ASP A 204 3.49 8.00 -8.85
N ILE A 205 3.64 6.69 -8.60
CA ILE A 205 3.82 6.17 -7.25
C ILE A 205 5.28 6.09 -6.80
N ALA A 206 6.23 6.13 -7.75
CA ALA A 206 7.65 5.93 -7.50
C ALA A 206 8.21 6.84 -6.41
N ARG A 207 7.89 8.13 -6.49
CA ARG A 207 8.48 9.13 -5.60
C ARG A 207 8.03 8.92 -4.15
N PRO A 208 6.73 8.83 -3.80
CA PRO A 208 6.34 8.52 -2.44
C PRO A 208 6.90 7.20 -1.93
N VAL A 209 7.02 6.17 -2.76
CA VAL A 209 7.64 4.88 -2.38
C VAL A 209 9.12 5.07 -2.00
N VAL A 210 9.91 5.71 -2.86
CA VAL A 210 11.35 5.92 -2.61
C VAL A 210 11.57 6.83 -1.41
N VAL A 211 10.87 7.97 -1.34
CA VAL A 211 10.96 8.90 -0.21
C VAL A 211 10.60 8.19 1.10
N THR A 212 9.59 7.33 1.08
CA THR A 212 9.18 6.54 2.24
C THR A 212 10.26 5.60 2.74
N ASN A 213 10.84 4.79 1.85
CA ASN A 213 11.93 3.90 2.23
C ASN A 213 13.15 4.65 2.78
N VAL A 214 13.50 5.79 2.18
CA VAL A 214 14.63 6.60 2.65
C VAL A 214 14.37 7.15 4.05
N TYR A 215 13.17 7.70 4.33
CA TYR A 215 12.90 8.21 5.67
C TYR A 215 12.74 7.10 6.71
N ILE A 216 12.28 5.89 6.33
CA ILE A 216 12.25 4.72 7.23
C ILE A 216 13.67 4.37 7.67
N ILE A 217 14.63 4.34 6.74
CA ILE A 217 16.05 4.10 7.05
C ILE A 217 16.60 5.23 7.91
N ALA A 218 16.29 6.49 7.59
CA ALA A 218 16.74 7.64 8.39
C ALA A 218 16.16 7.63 9.82
N ALA A 219 14.90 7.22 9.99
CA ALA A 219 14.29 7.03 11.30
C ALA A 219 14.97 5.88 12.08
N TRP A 220 15.29 4.77 11.42
CA TRP A 220 16.05 3.69 12.04
C TRP A 220 17.45 4.14 12.48
N THR A 221 18.17 4.89 11.62
CA THR A 221 19.54 5.32 11.93
C THR A 221 19.63 6.29 13.08
N CYS A 222 18.59 7.10 13.34
CA CYS A 222 18.64 8.10 14.39
C CYS A 222 18.92 7.50 15.77
N TYR A 223 18.49 6.25 16.02
CA TYR A 223 18.75 5.56 17.27
C TYR A 223 20.25 5.36 17.55
N PHE A 224 21.06 5.27 16.49
CA PHE A 224 22.50 5.02 16.58
C PHE A 224 23.34 6.29 16.47
N ILE A 225 22.71 7.47 16.38
CA ILE A 225 23.43 8.75 16.36
C ILE A 225 23.70 9.17 17.81
N PRO A 226 24.97 9.28 18.26
CA PRO A 226 25.29 9.66 19.64
C PRO A 226 25.01 11.15 19.89
N ASP A 227 25.27 12.01 18.90
CA ASP A 227 25.02 13.45 19.02
C ASP A 227 23.51 13.75 19.01
N THR A 228 23.04 14.41 20.06
CA THR A 228 21.61 14.67 20.25
C THR A 228 21.07 15.64 19.20
N SER A 229 21.86 16.65 18.82
CA SER A 229 21.45 17.64 17.83
C SER A 229 21.31 17.03 16.44
N ALA A 230 22.30 16.25 16.02
CA ALA A 230 22.29 15.51 14.76
C ALA A 230 21.14 14.47 14.74
N ARG A 231 20.89 13.77 15.85
CA ARG A 231 19.75 12.86 15.99
C ARG A 231 18.43 13.57 15.70
N TYR A 232 18.15 14.69 16.37
CA TYR A 232 16.91 15.43 16.17
C TYR A 232 16.83 16.12 14.80
N ALA A 233 17.97 16.49 14.20
CA ALA A 233 18.00 16.95 12.82
C ALA A 233 17.56 15.86 11.84
N VAL A 234 18.03 14.61 12.04
CA VAL A 234 17.60 13.46 11.23
C VAL A 234 16.13 13.13 11.47
N VAL A 235 15.65 13.15 12.72
CA VAL A 235 14.22 12.99 13.03
C VAL A 235 13.38 14.04 12.30
N THR A 236 13.76 15.31 12.38
CA THR A 236 13.06 16.42 11.71
C THR A 236 13.05 16.22 10.20
N LEU A 237 14.17 15.82 9.62
CA LEU A 237 14.27 15.51 8.19
C LEU A 237 13.33 14.36 7.81
N SER A 238 13.27 13.28 8.59
CA SER A 238 12.35 12.16 8.36
C SER A 238 10.88 12.60 8.37
N PHE A 239 10.48 13.47 9.30
CA PHE A 239 9.12 14.02 9.32
C PHE A 239 8.83 14.94 8.14
N ALA A 240 9.80 15.75 7.69
CA ALA A 240 9.66 16.56 6.50
C ALA A 240 9.47 15.68 5.24
N MET A 241 10.22 14.58 5.14
CA MET A 241 10.07 13.60 4.06
C MET A 241 8.72 12.86 4.13
N TYR A 242 8.25 12.50 5.33
CA TYR A 242 6.91 11.95 5.53
C TYR A 242 5.81 12.91 5.08
N ALA A 243 5.89 14.18 5.49
CA ALA A 243 4.92 15.20 5.08
C ALA A 243 4.92 15.39 3.55
N TRP A 244 6.09 15.33 2.93
CA TRP A 244 6.23 15.40 1.48
C TRP A 244 5.61 14.21 0.75
N ALA A 245 5.92 12.99 1.17
CA ALA A 245 5.32 11.77 0.61
C ALA A 245 3.78 11.76 0.79
N SER A 246 3.31 12.17 1.98
CA SER A 246 1.89 12.29 2.29
C SER A 246 1.19 13.32 1.42
N TYR A 247 1.82 14.46 1.15
CA TYR A 247 1.29 15.47 0.24
C TYR A 247 1.08 14.90 -1.16
N ASP A 248 2.07 14.18 -1.71
CA ASP A 248 1.96 13.53 -3.01
C ASP A 248 0.82 12.47 -3.02
N MET A 249 0.68 11.69 -1.95
CA MET A 249 -0.43 10.74 -1.78
C MET A 249 -1.81 11.43 -1.71
N VAL A 250 -1.92 12.61 -1.08
CA VAL A 250 -3.16 13.40 -1.12
C VAL A 250 -3.45 13.88 -2.54
N GLN A 251 -2.43 14.27 -3.31
CA GLN A 251 -2.62 14.64 -4.71
C GLN A 251 -3.14 13.47 -5.55
N TRP A 252 -2.75 12.22 -5.25
CA TRP A 252 -3.34 11.03 -5.88
C TRP A 252 -4.84 10.97 -5.68
N VAL A 253 -5.30 11.15 -4.43
CA VAL A 253 -6.72 11.16 -4.08
C VAL A 253 -7.46 12.29 -4.79
N VAL A 254 -6.90 13.51 -4.79
CA VAL A 254 -7.53 14.66 -5.44
C VAL A 254 -7.66 14.45 -6.95
N ARG A 255 -6.62 13.94 -7.62
CA ARG A 255 -6.66 13.62 -9.05
C ARG A 255 -7.72 12.57 -9.36
N PHE A 256 -7.76 11.49 -8.56
CA PHE A 256 -8.75 10.43 -8.71
C PHE A 256 -10.19 10.95 -8.58
N LEU A 257 -10.46 11.77 -7.56
CA LEU A 257 -11.80 12.34 -7.34
C LEU A 257 -12.22 13.32 -8.44
N ARG A 258 -11.29 14.08 -9.01
CA ARG A 258 -11.57 14.97 -10.15
C ARG A 258 -11.87 14.19 -11.43
N ALA A 259 -11.15 13.09 -11.67
CA ALA A 259 -11.33 12.25 -12.85
C ALA A 259 -12.62 11.41 -12.80
N ASN A 260 -13.19 11.17 -11.61
CA ASN A 260 -14.35 10.29 -11.43
C ASN A 260 -15.48 10.97 -10.63
N PRO A 261 -16.19 11.96 -11.20
CA PRO A 261 -17.24 12.68 -10.49
C PRO A 261 -18.48 11.81 -10.24
N LYS A 262 -18.79 11.54 -8.96
CA LYS A 262 -20.04 11.10 -8.30
C LYS A 262 -20.94 9.98 -8.90
N SER A 263 -20.75 9.48 -10.12
CA SER A 263 -21.68 8.55 -10.76
C SER A 263 -21.36 7.05 -10.58
N GLN A 264 -20.23 6.69 -9.96
CA GLN A 264 -19.83 5.29 -9.79
C GLN A 264 -19.92 4.82 -8.33
N SER A 265 -20.64 3.72 -8.10
CA SER A 265 -20.70 3.04 -6.81
C SER A 265 -19.30 2.57 -6.38
N GLY A 266 -18.93 2.77 -5.10
CA GLY A 266 -17.63 2.37 -4.56
C GLY A 266 -16.50 3.41 -4.64
N LEU A 267 -16.80 4.64 -5.08
CA LEU A 267 -15.83 5.74 -5.20
C LEU A 267 -15.05 6.08 -3.92
N TYR A 268 -15.64 5.85 -2.74
CA TYR A 268 -15.05 6.28 -1.47
C TYR A 268 -14.01 5.29 -0.88
N LEU A 269 -14.14 3.99 -1.19
CA LEU A 269 -13.26 2.95 -0.61
C LEU A 269 -11.82 3.01 -1.15
N ARG A 270 -11.67 3.41 -2.41
CA ARG A 270 -10.36 3.52 -3.08
C ARG A 270 -9.51 4.65 -2.49
N PRO A 271 -9.98 5.91 -2.39
CA PRO A 271 -9.21 6.99 -1.79
C PRO A 271 -9.07 6.82 -0.27
N SER A 272 -10.04 6.21 0.43
CA SER A 272 -9.91 5.97 1.87
C SER A 272 -8.72 5.09 2.22
N LEU A 273 -8.33 4.15 1.34
CA LEU A 273 -7.13 3.34 1.53
C LEU A 273 -5.86 4.20 1.58
N THR A 274 -5.73 5.15 0.66
CA THR A 274 -4.56 6.04 0.62
C THR A 274 -4.52 6.94 1.85
N LEU A 275 -5.66 7.50 2.25
CA LEU A 275 -5.77 8.32 3.46
C LEU A 275 -5.49 7.52 4.73
N LEU A 276 -5.97 6.27 4.81
CA LEU A 276 -5.69 5.35 5.91
C LEU A 276 -4.18 5.14 6.07
N LEU A 277 -3.45 4.88 4.98
CA LEU A 277 -1.99 4.69 5.04
C LEU A 277 -1.26 5.94 5.54
N ILE A 278 -1.66 7.14 5.10
CA ILE A 278 -1.08 8.41 5.60
C ILE A 278 -1.24 8.50 7.13
N VAL A 279 -2.45 8.23 7.63
CA VAL A 279 -2.76 8.27 9.07
C VAL A 279 -1.96 7.22 9.83
N VAL A 280 -1.95 5.99 9.34
CA VAL A 280 -1.21 4.87 9.96
C VAL A 280 0.28 5.22 10.06
N PHE A 281 0.91 5.69 8.98
CA PHE A 281 2.32 6.09 9.00
C PHE A 281 2.60 7.26 9.96
N GLY A 282 1.69 8.23 10.05
CA GLY A 282 1.79 9.32 11.03
C GLY A 282 1.75 8.82 12.47
N ILE A 283 0.90 7.82 12.75
CA ILE A 283 0.81 7.18 14.06
C ILE A 283 2.10 6.43 14.40
N TYR A 284 2.71 5.69 13.47
CA TYR A 284 4.03 5.07 13.67
C TYR A 284 5.09 6.13 14.02
N GLY A 285 5.12 7.24 13.30
CA GLY A 285 6.01 8.37 13.59
C GLY A 285 5.82 8.95 14.99
N LEU A 286 4.56 9.07 15.45
CA LEU A 286 4.25 9.56 16.80
C LEU A 286 4.81 8.61 17.87
N VAL A 287 4.58 7.31 17.75
CA VAL A 287 5.10 6.31 18.72
C VAL A 287 6.62 6.30 18.72
N PHE A 288 7.25 6.40 17.55
CA PHE A 288 8.69 6.55 17.41
C PHE A 288 9.25 7.79 18.17
N VAL A 289 8.59 8.95 18.08
CA VAL A 289 9.03 10.14 18.84
C VAL A 289 8.82 9.94 20.33
N LEU A 290 7.67 9.39 20.75
CA LEU A 290 7.41 9.09 22.15
C LEU A 290 8.44 8.11 22.72
N ARG A 291 8.89 7.14 21.90
CA ARG A 291 9.98 6.23 22.25
C ARG A 291 11.30 6.97 22.43
N LEU A 292 11.68 7.85 21.50
CA LEU A 292 12.91 8.66 21.59
C LEU A 292 12.90 9.59 22.82
N LEU A 293 11.73 10.07 23.22
CA LEU A 293 11.54 10.90 24.42
C LEU A 293 11.48 10.07 25.72
N GLY A 294 11.60 8.74 25.65
CA GLY A 294 11.53 7.84 26.80
C GLY A 294 10.13 7.72 27.43
N GLN A 295 9.08 8.16 26.73
CA GLN A 295 7.69 8.04 27.20
C GLN A 295 7.08 6.67 26.92
N VAL A 296 7.63 5.95 25.94
CA VAL A 296 7.27 4.59 25.57
C VAL A 296 8.50 3.71 25.78
N ASP A 297 8.36 2.59 26.48
CA ASP A 297 9.42 1.59 26.61
C ASP A 297 9.48 0.67 25.37
N ALA A 298 10.56 -0.08 25.23
CA ALA A 298 10.77 -0.95 24.06
C ALA A 298 9.70 -2.06 23.93
N GLY A 299 9.22 -2.61 25.05
CA GLY A 299 8.22 -3.67 25.05
C GLY A 299 6.85 -3.14 24.58
N THR A 300 6.44 -1.97 25.06
CA THR A 300 5.22 -1.29 24.62
C THR A 300 5.30 -0.87 23.16
N GLU A 301 6.43 -0.33 22.71
CA GLU A 301 6.67 -0.02 21.29
C GLU A 301 6.53 -1.28 20.41
N ARG A 302 7.17 -2.39 20.81
CA ARG A 302 7.09 -3.68 20.11
C ARG A 302 5.65 -4.17 19.99
N LEU A 303 4.91 -4.20 21.10
CA LEU A 303 3.50 -4.61 21.11
C LEU A 303 2.67 -3.73 20.18
N PHE A 304 2.86 -2.41 20.27
CA PHE A 304 2.16 -1.45 19.44
C PHE A 304 2.40 -1.71 17.94
N TYR A 305 3.67 -1.87 17.52
CA TYR A 305 4.01 -2.17 16.14
C TYR A 305 3.41 -3.50 15.68
N THR A 306 3.54 -4.58 16.46
CA THR A 306 2.94 -5.88 16.11
C THR A 306 1.42 -5.76 15.86
N PHE A 307 0.68 -5.11 16.76
CA PHE A 307 -0.77 -4.96 16.60
C PHE A 307 -1.15 -4.05 15.43
N MET A 308 -0.46 -2.92 15.26
CA MET A 308 -0.71 -1.99 14.17
C MET A 308 -0.35 -2.59 12.81
N ASP A 309 0.70 -3.41 12.73
CA ASP A 309 1.10 -4.06 11.49
C ASP A 309 0.03 -5.06 11.04
N ILE A 310 -0.40 -5.91 11.97
CA ILE A 310 -1.50 -6.86 11.71
C ILE A 310 -2.78 -6.09 11.35
N GLY A 311 -3.20 -5.14 12.19
CA GLY A 311 -4.45 -4.41 12.05
C GLY A 311 -4.53 -3.60 10.75
N SER A 312 -3.46 -2.90 10.39
CA SER A 312 -3.41 -2.12 9.16
C SER A 312 -3.48 -3.00 7.92
N LYS A 313 -2.68 -4.07 7.82
CA LYS A 313 -2.66 -4.97 6.66
C LYS A 313 -3.96 -5.76 6.52
N LEU A 314 -4.60 -6.17 7.63
CA LEU A 314 -5.95 -6.74 7.62
C LEU A 314 -6.99 -5.74 7.11
N THR A 315 -6.96 -4.51 7.60
CA THR A 315 -7.87 -3.45 7.15
C THR A 315 -7.71 -3.19 5.65
N VAL A 316 -6.47 -3.15 5.15
CA VAL A 316 -6.19 -3.02 3.71
C VAL A 316 -6.75 -4.20 2.92
N SER A 317 -6.55 -5.45 3.37
CA SER A 317 -7.13 -6.65 2.71
C SER A 317 -8.66 -6.60 2.65
N ILE A 318 -9.32 -6.18 3.73
CA ILE A 318 -10.79 -6.02 3.78
C ILE A 318 -11.25 -4.96 2.78
N ILE A 319 -10.61 -3.78 2.78
CA ILE A 319 -10.94 -2.71 1.83
C ILE A 319 -10.76 -3.19 0.39
N PHE A 320 -9.67 -3.91 0.07
CA PHE A 320 -9.45 -4.47 -1.26
C PHE A 320 -10.48 -5.52 -1.67
N THR A 321 -10.93 -6.34 -0.73
CA THR A 321 -12.01 -7.28 -0.99
C THR A 321 -13.29 -6.53 -1.37
N GLY A 322 -13.61 -5.42 -0.69
CA GLY A 322 -14.70 -4.52 -1.08
C GLY A 322 -14.50 -3.88 -2.47
N VAL A 323 -13.31 -3.34 -2.75
CA VAL A 323 -12.98 -2.74 -4.05
C VAL A 323 -13.11 -3.76 -5.18
N ARG A 324 -12.57 -4.98 -5.01
CA ARG A 324 -12.69 -6.07 -5.99
C ARG A 324 -14.13 -6.48 -6.19
N SER A 325 -14.89 -6.70 -5.12
CA SER A 325 -16.30 -7.07 -5.19
C SER A 325 -17.12 -6.05 -5.96
N SER A 326 -16.91 -4.75 -5.69
CA SER A 326 -17.58 -3.67 -6.44
C SER A 326 -17.22 -3.66 -7.93
N GLY A 327 -15.95 -3.91 -8.27
CA GLY A 327 -15.49 -4.01 -9.65
C GLY A 327 -16.10 -5.20 -10.41
N TYR A 328 -16.19 -6.37 -9.76
CA TYR A 328 -16.86 -7.53 -10.34
C TYR A 328 -18.35 -7.30 -10.56
N HIS A 329 -19.03 -6.67 -9.61
CA HIS A 329 -20.45 -6.36 -9.76
C HIS A 329 -20.69 -5.40 -10.93
N ALA A 330 -19.87 -4.35 -11.06
CA ALA A 330 -19.95 -3.43 -12.20
C ALA A 330 -19.72 -4.15 -13.54
N LEU A 331 -18.73 -5.05 -13.62
CA LEU A 331 -18.45 -5.83 -14.83
C LEU A 331 -19.62 -6.77 -15.19
N LEU A 332 -20.24 -7.41 -14.20
CA LEU A 332 -21.39 -8.30 -14.42
C LEU A 332 -22.61 -7.52 -14.93
N LEU A 333 -22.89 -6.36 -14.33
CA LEU A 333 -23.96 -5.48 -14.80
C LEU A 333 -23.70 -5.03 -16.24
N ASP A 334 -22.47 -4.67 -16.57
CA ASP A 334 -22.09 -4.25 -17.92
C ASP A 334 -22.29 -5.38 -18.94
N MET A 335 -21.84 -6.59 -18.64
CA MET A 335 -22.06 -7.76 -19.49
C MET A 335 -23.55 -8.07 -19.65
N LEU A 336 -24.36 -7.94 -18.59
CA LEU A 336 -25.80 -8.21 -18.64
C LEU A 336 -26.53 -7.17 -19.49
N VAL A 337 -26.15 -5.89 -19.37
CA VAL A 337 -26.67 -4.80 -20.21
C VAL A 337 -26.27 -5.03 -21.68
N ASN A 338 -25.03 -5.42 -21.97
CA ASN A 338 -24.56 -5.59 -23.35
C ASN A 338 -25.08 -6.87 -24.03
N THR A 339 -25.41 -7.91 -23.27
CA THR A 339 -25.90 -9.19 -23.83
C THR A 339 -27.42 -9.27 -23.96
N ASN A 340 -28.18 -8.39 -23.31
CA ASN A 340 -29.64 -8.43 -23.32
C ASN A 340 -30.25 -7.16 -23.93
N PRO A 341 -30.59 -7.15 -25.24
CA PRO A 341 -31.16 -5.98 -25.90
C PRO A 341 -32.54 -5.60 -25.34
N VAL A 342 -33.28 -6.54 -24.74
CA VAL A 342 -34.55 -6.24 -24.06
C VAL A 342 -34.29 -5.46 -22.77
N PHE A 343 -33.25 -5.84 -22.03
CA PHE A 343 -32.84 -5.13 -20.81
C PHE A 343 -32.35 -3.72 -21.10
N GLN A 344 -31.63 -3.52 -22.21
CA GLN A 344 -31.22 -2.19 -22.69
C GLN A 344 -32.43 -1.27 -22.90
N ARG A 345 -33.50 -1.77 -23.55
CA ARG A 345 -34.74 -0.98 -23.76
C ARG A 345 -35.37 -0.55 -22.44
N SER A 346 -35.52 -1.48 -21.49
CA SER A 346 -36.11 -1.15 -20.18
C SER A 346 -35.32 -0.15 -19.35
N ILE A 347 -33.99 -0.09 -19.51
CA ILE A 347 -33.17 0.95 -18.86
C ILE A 347 -33.28 2.28 -19.60
N SER A 348 -33.33 2.29 -20.94
CA SER A 348 -33.49 3.54 -21.69
C SER A 348 -34.84 4.22 -21.46
N GLU A 349 -35.84 3.43 -21.04
CA GLU A 349 -37.18 3.92 -20.70
C GLU A 349 -37.32 4.40 -19.23
N ALA A 350 -36.32 4.14 -18.37
CA ALA A 350 -36.36 4.40 -16.92
C ALA A 350 -35.51 5.63 -16.50
#